data_AF-A0A6H5G5R1-F1
#
_entry.id   AF-A0A6H5G5R1-F1
#
_cell.length_a   1.000
_cell.length_b   1.000
_cell.length_c   1.000
_cell.angle_alpha   90.00
_cell.angle_beta   90.00
_cell.angle_gamma   90.00
#
_symmetry.space_group_name_H-M   'P 1'
#
loop_
_entity.id
_entity.type
_entity.pdbx_description
1 polymer ?
#
loop_
_entity_poly.entity_id
_entity_poly.type
_entity_poly.pdbx_seq_one_letter_code
_entity_poly.pdbx_strand_id
1 'polypeptide(L)'
;MEDLRAIPPEYAIISHTGSGECLTQKDCCETVRNIQSYLMAKGYDDIGYQFLIGGDGRAYEGRQWNKTGAHTFKYNCASVGISFIGNFVDEAPRNRQVEAATLLLDQLVQNGMLQLNYSVYYHMQLISTESPGQHIIKIVKSWPHWSSQLPSRCS
;
A
#
# COMPACT_ATOMS: atom_id res chain seq x y z
N MET A 1 -18.06 2.63 4.63
CA MET A 1 -16.88 1.75 4.42
C MET A 1 -17.14 0.39 5.06
N GLU A 2 -17.07 -0.66 4.24
CA GLU A 2 -17.23 -2.06 4.68
C GLU A 2 -16.00 -2.56 5.45
N ASP A 3 -16.19 -3.51 6.35
CA ASP A 3 -15.10 -4.21 7.03
C ASP A 3 -14.37 -5.17 6.08
N LEU A 4 -13.14 -5.55 6.42
CA LEU A 4 -12.43 -6.63 5.73
C LEU A 4 -13.14 -7.98 5.99
N ARG A 5 -13.13 -8.85 4.98
CA ARG A 5 -13.59 -10.24 5.07
C ARG A 5 -12.73 -11.08 6.03
N ALA A 6 -11.43 -10.77 6.10
CA ALA A 6 -10.49 -11.41 7.01
C ALA A 6 -9.85 -10.34 7.91
N ILE A 7 -9.99 -10.50 9.23
CA ILE A 7 -9.41 -9.61 10.24
C ILE A 7 -8.60 -10.48 11.22
N PRO A 8 -7.26 -10.37 11.25
CA PRO A 8 -6.44 -9.51 10.40
C PRO A 8 -6.40 -9.95 8.92
N PRO A 9 -6.08 -9.03 7.98
CA PRO A 9 -5.92 -9.33 6.57
C PRO A 9 -4.84 -10.38 6.31
N GLU A 10 -5.02 -11.15 5.24
CA GLU A 10 -4.12 -12.21 4.79
C GLU A 10 -3.00 -11.67 3.89
N TYR A 11 -3.22 -10.51 3.26
CA TYR A 11 -2.33 -9.99 2.22
C TYR A 11 -1.89 -8.56 2.49
N ALA A 12 -0.67 -8.23 2.10
CA ALA A 12 -0.21 -6.86 1.93
C ALA A 12 0.02 -6.59 0.43
N ILE A 13 -0.60 -5.53 -0.11
CA ILE A 13 -0.47 -5.17 -1.52
C ILE A 13 0.28 -3.85 -1.64
N ILE A 14 1.45 -3.91 -2.28
CA ILE A 14 2.35 -2.78 -2.47
C ILE A 14 2.06 -2.08 -3.79
N SER A 15 1.80 -0.78 -3.72
CA SER A 15 1.53 0.11 -4.85
C SER A 15 2.40 1.36 -4.80
N HIS A 16 2.32 2.19 -5.84
CA HIS A 16 2.75 3.58 -5.76
C HIS A 16 1.57 4.51 -6.04
N THR A 17 1.72 5.79 -5.72
CA THR A 17 0.69 6.79 -6.01
C THR A 17 0.75 7.30 -7.45
N GLY A 18 1.88 7.13 -8.12
CA GLY A 18 2.13 7.72 -9.45
C GLY A 18 2.23 9.25 -9.41
N SER A 19 2.39 9.83 -8.21
CA SER A 19 2.53 11.27 -7.99
C SER A 19 3.99 11.69 -7.94
N GLY A 20 4.25 12.99 -7.73
CA GLY A 20 5.55 13.45 -7.24
C GLY A 20 5.85 12.91 -5.83
N GLU A 21 7.13 12.89 -5.49
CA GLU A 21 7.60 12.57 -4.14
C GLU A 21 7.33 13.75 -3.17
N CYS A 22 7.19 13.45 -1.87
CA CYS A 22 7.14 14.42 -0.79
C CYS A 22 8.33 14.18 0.16
N LEU A 23 9.03 15.23 0.61
CA LEU A 23 10.32 15.07 1.31
C LEU A 23 10.33 15.49 2.78
N THR A 24 9.37 16.32 3.17
CA THR A 24 9.16 16.76 4.55
C THR A 24 7.82 16.25 5.06
N GLN A 25 7.68 16.16 6.38
CA GLN A 25 6.43 15.73 7.00
C GLN A 25 5.26 16.64 6.59
N LYS A 26 5.50 17.95 6.48
CA LYS A 26 4.46 18.91 6.05
C LYS A 26 3.97 18.59 4.63
N ASP A 27 4.90 18.42 3.70
CA ASP A 27 4.58 18.16 2.29
C ASP A 27 3.92 16.79 2.10
N CYS A 28 4.35 15.79 2.87
CA CYS A 28 3.75 14.46 2.83
C CYS A 28 2.33 14.45 3.41
N CYS A 29 2.09 15.14 4.54
CA CYS A 29 0.74 15.34 5.05
C CYS A 29 -0.17 16.03 4.03
N GLU A 30 0.33 17.04 3.32
CA GLU A 30 -0.42 17.74 2.27
C GLU A 30 -0.70 16.83 1.08
N THR A 31 0.30 16.04 0.64
CA THR A 31 0.15 15.09 -0.46
C THR A 31 -0.88 14.02 -0.14
N VAL A 32 -0.90 13.47 1.07
CA VAL A 32 -1.92 12.51 1.52
C VAL A 32 -3.33 13.12 1.44
N ARG A 33 -3.52 14.36 1.93
CA ARG A 33 -4.81 15.07 1.83
C ARG A 33 -5.23 15.33 0.39
N ASN A 34 -4.29 15.65 -0.49
CA ASN A 34 -4.55 15.87 -1.91
C ASN A 34 -4.96 14.57 -2.61
N ILE A 35 -4.31 13.45 -2.31
CA ILE A 35 -4.68 12.12 -2.82
C ILE A 35 -6.09 11.74 -2.36
N GLN A 36 -6.40 11.93 -1.07
CA GLN A 36 -7.73 11.69 -0.52
C GLN A 36 -8.79 12.52 -1.25
N SER A 37 -8.57 13.84 -1.35
CA SER A 37 -9.50 14.77 -2.01
C SER A 37 -9.73 14.40 -3.48
N TYR A 38 -8.67 14.01 -4.20
CA TYR A 38 -8.75 13.57 -5.59
C TYR A 38 -9.57 12.30 -5.76
N LEU A 39 -9.38 11.30 -4.89
CA LEU A 39 -10.17 10.06 -4.93
C LEU A 39 -11.62 10.32 -4.53
N MET A 40 -11.89 11.15 -3.52
CA MET A 40 -13.26 11.51 -3.17
C MET A 40 -13.98 12.27 -4.29
N ALA A 41 -13.28 13.16 -5.01
CA ALA A 41 -13.82 13.82 -6.20
C ALA A 41 -14.15 12.84 -7.35
N LYS A 42 -13.53 11.65 -7.36
CA LYS A 42 -13.84 10.54 -8.29
C LYS A 42 -14.96 9.62 -7.80
N GLY A 43 -15.59 9.92 -6.67
CA GLY A 43 -16.71 9.15 -6.12
C GLY A 43 -16.29 7.99 -5.21
N TYR A 44 -15.03 7.94 -4.76
CA TYR A 44 -14.63 7.00 -3.71
C TYR A 44 -15.02 7.57 -2.34
N ASP A 45 -15.41 6.70 -1.40
CA ASP A 45 -15.77 7.13 -0.04
C ASP A 45 -14.61 7.78 0.74
N ASP A 46 -13.37 7.43 0.38
CA ASP A 46 -12.13 7.85 1.06
C ASP A 46 -10.90 7.50 0.19
N ILE A 47 -9.70 7.89 0.64
CA ILE A 47 -8.41 7.48 0.07
C ILE A 47 -8.32 5.96 -0.11
N GLY A 48 -7.82 5.46 -1.24
CA GLY A 48 -7.95 4.04 -1.59
C GLY A 48 -7.08 3.08 -0.77
N TYR A 49 -6.11 3.59 -0.02
CA TYR A 49 -5.05 2.84 0.66
C TYR A 49 -5.19 2.97 2.18
N GLN A 50 -4.84 1.92 2.92
CA GLN A 50 -4.79 1.96 4.38
C GLN A 50 -3.53 2.68 4.87
N PHE A 51 -2.41 2.54 4.16
CA PHE A 51 -1.17 3.24 4.50
C PHE A 51 -0.49 3.83 3.28
N LEU A 52 0.17 4.96 3.49
CA LEU A 52 1.02 5.62 2.51
C LEU A 52 2.43 5.83 3.08
N ILE A 53 3.46 5.57 2.29
CA ILE A 53 4.86 5.75 2.69
C ILE A 53 5.41 7.01 2.03
N GLY A 54 5.57 8.05 2.83
CA GLY A 54 6.10 9.33 2.38
C GLY A 54 7.58 9.24 2.05
N GLY A 55 8.01 10.03 1.08
CA GLY A 55 9.42 10.16 0.73
C GLY A 55 10.28 10.63 1.90
N ASP A 56 9.68 11.20 2.94
CA ASP A 56 10.27 11.56 4.24
C ASP A 56 10.63 10.37 5.16
N GLY A 57 10.23 9.15 4.81
CA GLY A 57 10.48 7.93 5.59
C GLY A 57 9.43 7.67 6.69
N ARG A 58 8.24 8.25 6.58
CA ARG A 58 7.12 8.00 7.52
C ARG A 58 6.00 7.22 6.86
N ALA A 59 5.31 6.42 7.67
CA ALA A 59 4.02 5.83 7.30
C ALA A 59 2.88 6.77 7.73
N TYR A 60 1.96 7.01 6.81
CA TYR A 60 0.76 7.82 7.00
C TYR A 60 -0.46 6.92 6.93
N GLU A 61 -1.32 7.00 7.92
CA GLU A 61 -2.61 6.32 7.89
C GLU A 61 -3.53 7.00 6.86
N GLY A 62 -4.13 6.18 6.00
CA GLY A 62 -5.20 6.56 5.09
C GLY A 62 -6.53 6.02 5.62
N ARG A 63 -7.04 4.97 4.97
CA ARG A 63 -8.17 4.20 5.52
C ARG A 63 -7.76 3.44 6.78
N GLN A 64 -8.71 3.29 7.68
CA GLN A 64 -8.58 2.40 8.84
C GLN A 64 -8.16 0.99 8.38
N TRP A 65 -7.20 0.39 9.07
CA TRP A 65 -6.55 -0.87 8.65
C TRP A 65 -7.53 -2.05 8.48
N ASN A 66 -8.64 -2.07 9.22
CA ASN A 66 -9.65 -3.14 9.22
C ASN A 66 -10.80 -2.88 8.24
N LYS A 67 -10.74 -1.80 7.46
CA LYS A 67 -11.76 -1.46 6.45
C LYS A 67 -11.29 -1.86 5.06
N THR A 68 -12.24 -2.31 4.24
CA THR A 68 -12.00 -2.64 2.84
C THR A 68 -11.53 -1.39 2.07
N GLY A 69 -10.38 -1.52 1.43
CA GLY A 69 -9.74 -0.47 0.62
C GLY A 69 -10.39 -0.30 -0.75
N ALA A 70 -9.79 0.57 -1.57
CA ALA A 70 -10.15 0.75 -2.98
C ALA A 70 -8.91 0.78 -3.87
N HIS A 71 -7.85 0.06 -3.47
CA HIS A 71 -6.55 0.10 -4.13
C HIS A 71 -6.36 -0.99 -5.18
N THR A 72 -6.95 -2.18 -5.01
CA THR A 72 -6.75 -3.33 -5.90
C THR A 72 -8.04 -4.12 -6.07
N PHE A 73 -8.69 -3.91 -7.21
CA PHE A 73 -9.97 -4.53 -7.56
C PHE A 73 -9.91 -6.06 -7.42
N LYS A 74 -10.94 -6.66 -6.80
CA LYS A 74 -11.03 -8.09 -6.42
C LYS A 74 -10.09 -8.57 -5.32
N TYR A 75 -9.31 -7.71 -4.69
CA TYR A 75 -8.39 -8.13 -3.61
C TYR A 75 -8.50 -7.27 -2.34
N ASN A 76 -9.20 -6.12 -2.40
CA ASN A 76 -9.37 -5.19 -1.28
C ASN A 76 -9.98 -5.82 0.00
N CYS A 77 -10.83 -6.84 -0.12
CA CYS A 77 -11.57 -7.38 1.03
C CYS A 77 -10.71 -8.20 2.00
N ALA A 78 -9.49 -8.59 1.61
CA ALA A 78 -8.62 -9.44 2.43
C ALA A 78 -7.18 -8.88 2.51
N SER A 79 -6.99 -7.62 2.13
CA SER A 79 -5.67 -7.02 2.02
C SER A 79 -5.56 -5.66 2.68
N VAL A 80 -4.36 -5.38 3.18
CA VAL A 80 -3.91 -4.03 3.50
C VAL A 80 -3.17 -3.46 2.30
N GLY A 81 -3.62 -2.30 1.82
CA GLY A 81 -2.96 -1.54 0.75
C GLY A 81 -1.93 -0.58 1.31
N ILE A 82 -0.68 -0.74 0.88
CA ILE A 82 0.44 0.14 1.24
C ILE A 82 0.95 0.81 -0.03
N SER A 83 0.88 2.14 -0.10
CA SER A 83 1.26 2.90 -1.29
C SER A 83 2.47 3.78 -1.05
N PHE A 84 3.52 3.63 -1.85
CA PHE A 84 4.65 4.55 -1.81
C PHE A 84 4.27 5.86 -2.51
N ILE A 85 4.44 6.99 -1.82
CA ILE A 85 4.21 8.31 -2.42
C ILE A 85 5.36 8.61 -3.38
N GLY A 86 5.04 8.65 -4.67
CA GLY A 86 6.00 8.86 -5.76
C GLY A 86 5.66 8.05 -7.01
N ASN A 87 6.56 8.12 -8.00
CA ASN A 87 6.53 7.30 -9.21
C ASN A 87 7.87 6.56 -9.34
N PHE A 88 7.82 5.24 -9.37
CA PHE A 88 9.00 4.37 -9.31
C PHE A 88 9.15 3.47 -10.54
N VAL A 89 8.60 3.92 -11.68
CA VAL A 89 8.85 3.31 -12.99
C VAL A 89 10.31 3.55 -13.39
N ASP A 90 10.77 4.80 -13.35
CA ASP A 90 12.14 5.14 -13.79
C ASP A 90 13.09 5.50 -12.64
N GLU A 91 12.54 5.78 -11.46
CA GLU A 91 13.32 6.18 -10.28
C GLU A 91 13.20 5.14 -9.16
N ALA A 92 14.29 4.93 -8.42
CA ALA A 92 14.29 4.05 -7.26
C ALA A 92 13.68 4.77 -6.04
N PRO A 93 12.91 4.07 -5.17
CA PRO A 93 12.48 4.64 -3.92
C PRO A 93 13.67 4.94 -3.02
N ARG A 94 13.53 5.92 -2.12
CA ARG A 94 14.57 6.19 -1.12
C ARG A 94 14.68 5.03 -0.15
N ASN A 95 15.90 4.74 0.34
CA ASN A 95 16.12 3.71 1.35
C ASN A 95 15.21 3.88 2.57
N ARG A 96 15.03 5.12 3.06
CA ARG A 96 14.13 5.42 4.18
C ARG A 96 12.65 5.07 3.91
N GLN A 97 12.19 5.09 2.66
CA GLN A 97 10.84 4.62 2.32
C GLN A 97 10.76 3.10 2.43
N VAL A 98 11.76 2.39 1.92
CA VAL A 98 11.80 0.93 1.97
C VAL A 98 11.86 0.45 3.42
N GLU A 99 12.73 1.07 4.24
CA GLU A 99 12.85 0.79 5.68
C GLU A 99 11.53 1.07 6.43
N ALA A 100 10.87 2.19 6.12
CA ALA A 100 9.58 2.52 6.72
C ALA A 100 8.49 1.51 6.36
N ALA A 101 8.48 1.01 5.12
CA ALA A 101 7.52 0.01 4.68
C ALA A 101 7.75 -1.35 5.37
N THR A 102 9.00 -1.79 5.50
CA THR A 102 9.32 -3.03 6.22
C THR A 102 8.99 -2.92 7.70
N LEU A 103 9.33 -1.79 8.34
CA LEU A 103 8.99 -1.56 9.74
C LEU A 103 7.47 -1.49 9.96
N LEU A 104 6.73 -0.88 9.04
CA LEU A 104 5.28 -0.86 9.09
C LEU A 104 4.70 -2.27 9.04
N LEU A 105 5.17 -3.12 8.12
CA LEU A 105 4.71 -4.52 8.03
C LEU A 105 4.95 -5.28 9.34
N ASP A 106 6.13 -5.13 9.94
CA ASP A 106 6.46 -5.74 11.23
C ASP A 106 5.53 -5.24 12.34
N GLN A 107 5.27 -3.93 12.39
CA GLN A 107 4.34 -3.34 13.34
C GLN A 107 2.90 -3.83 13.14
N LEU A 108 2.43 -3.97 11.90
CA LEU A 108 1.09 -4.48 11.64
C LEU A 108 0.92 -5.92 12.13
N VAL A 109 1.94 -6.77 11.95
CA VAL A 109 1.93 -8.14 12.48
C VAL A 109 1.95 -8.14 14.01
N GLN A 110 2.85 -7.37 14.63
CA GLN A 110 2.98 -7.30 16.09
C GLN A 110 1.70 -6.80 16.78
N ASN A 111 0.98 -5.88 16.14
CA ASN A 111 -0.27 -5.32 16.66
C ASN A 111 -1.53 -6.13 16.26
N GLY A 112 -1.38 -7.28 15.60
CA GLY A 112 -2.52 -8.10 15.17
C GLY A 112 -3.37 -7.45 14.07
N MET A 113 -2.79 -6.53 13.31
CA MET A 113 -3.40 -5.81 12.18
C MET A 113 -3.05 -6.43 10.82
N LEU A 114 -2.20 -7.47 10.81
CA LEU A 114 -1.83 -8.28 9.66
C LEU A 114 -1.52 -9.71 10.15
N GLN A 115 -1.91 -10.74 9.40
CA GLN A 115 -1.64 -12.12 9.81
C GLN A 115 -0.13 -12.41 9.87
N LEU A 116 0.31 -13.26 10.80
CA LEU A 116 1.72 -13.65 10.92
C LEU A 116 2.27 -14.31 9.65
N ASN A 117 1.46 -15.10 8.96
CA ASN A 117 1.79 -15.81 7.73
C ASN A 117 1.25 -15.10 6.48
N TYR A 118 1.09 -13.77 6.53
CA TYR A 118 0.61 -12.99 5.40
C TYR A 118 1.48 -13.18 4.15
N SER A 119 0.90 -12.93 2.98
CA SER A 119 1.64 -12.85 1.72
C SER A 119 1.72 -11.41 1.21
N VAL A 120 2.87 -11.04 0.65
CA VAL A 120 3.10 -9.75 0.00
C VAL A 120 2.96 -9.89 -1.50
N TYR A 121 2.23 -8.96 -2.10
CA TYR A 121 2.06 -8.83 -3.54
C TYR A 121 2.39 -7.40 -3.96
N TYR A 122 2.86 -7.22 -5.20
CA TYR A 122 2.92 -5.90 -5.84
C TYR A 122 1.74 -5.71 -6.79
N HIS A 123 1.29 -4.48 -6.97
CA HIS A 123 0.03 -4.15 -7.63
C HIS A 123 -0.10 -4.73 -9.06
N MET A 124 0.94 -4.61 -9.91
CA MET A 124 1.02 -5.18 -11.27
C MET A 124 0.94 -6.71 -11.29
N GLN A 125 1.22 -7.40 -10.17
CA GLN A 125 1.06 -8.86 -10.10
C GLN A 125 -0.42 -9.27 -10.20
N LEU A 126 -1.34 -8.39 -9.80
CA LEU A 126 -2.74 -8.72 -9.57
C LEU A 126 -3.68 -8.10 -10.59
N ILE A 127 -3.34 -6.91 -11.11
CA ILE A 127 -4.13 -6.19 -12.11
C ILE A 127 -3.23 -5.56 -13.18
N SER A 128 -3.81 -5.17 -14.32
CA SER A 128 -3.09 -4.48 -15.39
C SER A 128 -2.82 -3.01 -15.02
N THR A 129 -1.61 -2.72 -14.58
CA THR A 129 -1.13 -1.39 -14.16
C THR A 129 0.41 -1.36 -14.17
N GLU A 130 1.03 -0.18 -14.25
CA GLU A 130 2.48 -0.02 -14.07
C GLU A 130 2.90 0.03 -12.59
N SER A 131 1.95 0.27 -11.67
CA SER A 131 2.21 0.31 -10.23
C SER A 131 2.70 -1.04 -9.70
N PRO A 132 3.66 -1.10 -8.76
CA PRO A 132 4.33 0.02 -8.08
C PRO A 132 5.58 0.53 -8.82
N GLY A 133 5.79 0.16 -10.09
CA GLY A 133 7.00 0.47 -10.84
C GLY A 133 8.11 -0.57 -10.64
N GLN A 134 8.96 -0.71 -11.65
CA GLN A 134 9.96 -1.79 -11.70
C GLN A 134 10.96 -1.76 -10.54
N HIS A 135 11.27 -0.59 -9.98
CA HIS A 135 12.22 -0.47 -8.88
C HIS A 135 11.64 -1.02 -7.58
N ILE A 136 10.38 -0.71 -7.26
CA ILE A 136 9.69 -1.30 -6.11
C ILE A 136 9.46 -2.80 -6.33
N ILE A 137 9.10 -3.24 -7.55
CA ILE A 137 8.90 -4.67 -7.84
C ILE A 137 10.17 -5.48 -7.52
N LYS A 138 11.35 -4.99 -7.91
CA LYS A 138 12.63 -5.65 -7.61
C LYS A 138 12.87 -5.79 -6.10
N ILE A 139 12.52 -4.75 -5.34
CA ILE A 139 12.64 -4.73 -3.87
C ILE A 139 11.64 -5.68 -3.21
N VAL A 140 10.36 -5.60 -3.58
CA VAL A 140 9.30 -6.44 -2.98
C VAL A 140 9.59 -7.92 -3.20
N LYS A 141 10.12 -8.30 -4.37
CA LYS A 141 10.50 -9.69 -4.66
C LYS A 141 11.59 -10.26 -3.75
N SER A 142 12.37 -9.41 -3.07
CA SER A 142 13.38 -9.87 -2.10
C SER A 142 12.84 -9.97 -0.66
N TRP A 143 11.60 -9.57 -0.41
CA TRP A 143 11.02 -9.63 0.94
C TRP A 143 10.61 -11.07 1.33
N PRO A 144 10.75 -11.45 2.62
CA PRO A 144 10.50 -12.83 3.08
C PRO A 144 9.08 -13.36 2.78
N HIS A 145 8.09 -12.47 2.76
CA HIS A 145 6.67 -12.80 2.58
C HIS A 145 6.18 -12.65 1.12
N TRP A 146 7.06 -12.31 0.17
CA TRP A 146 6.63 -12.23 -1.22
C TRP A 146 6.22 -13.60 -1.75
N SER A 147 5.08 -13.65 -2.44
CA SER A 147 4.55 -14.87 -3.04
C SER A 147 4.36 -14.73 -4.54
N SER A 148 4.81 -15.73 -5.30
CA SER A 148 4.50 -15.89 -6.72
C SER A 148 3.13 -16.54 -6.97
N GLN A 149 2.56 -17.20 -5.95
CA GLN A 149 1.24 -17.81 -6.02
C GLN A 149 0.16 -16.74 -5.80
N LEU A 150 -0.69 -16.54 -6.81
CA LEU A 150 -1.72 -15.51 -6.77
C LEU A 150 -2.74 -15.75 -5.64
N PRO A 151 -3.20 -14.68 -4.96
CA PRO A 151 -4.15 -14.79 -3.87
C PRO A 151 -5.57 -15.09 -4.40
N SER A 152 -6.43 -15.55 -3.49
CA SER A 152 -7.85 -15.72 -3.80
C SER A 152 -8.52 -14.38 -4.06
N ARG A 153 -9.42 -14.33 -5.05
CA ARG A 153 -10.20 -13.14 -5.36
C ARG A 153 -11.37 -13.02 -4.39
N CYS A 154 -11.67 -11.78 -4.00
CA CYS A 154 -12.95 -11.39 -3.42
C CYS A 154 -14.07 -11.63 -4.44
N SER A 155 -15.19 -12.16 -3.96
CA SER A 155 -16.44 -12.34 -4.70
C SER A 155 -17.10 -11.01 -5.02
#